data_AF-A0A5R9KL84-F1
#
_entry.id   AF-A0A5R9KL84-F1
#
_cell.length_a   1.000
_cell.length_b   1.000
_cell.length_c   1.000
_cell.angle_alpha   90.00
_cell.angle_beta   90.00
_cell.angle_gamma   90.00
#
_symmetry.space_group_name_H-M   'P 1'
#
loop_
_entity.id
_entity.type
_entity.pdbx_description
1 polymer ?
#
loop_
_entity_poly.entity_id
_entity_poly.type
_entity_poly.pdbx_seq_one_letter_code
_entity_poly.pdbx_strand_id
1 'polypeptide(L)'
;DPNPDLVDNTDRQNIPWPFFRVTEAVFNYVEASIELGQDAEALLWLNRIRFRSGMPALKVTGAALKEAYRHEKRIEMAYEEQRYHDARRWMIAKETLGRPLTYITVLGKFKAGKSMKEPYRYDPTVYDYTYTPVEEKAHENRTWIDKMYFRPFSRDEINRNAQLVQNPGYDK
;
A
#
# COMPACT_ATOMS: atom_id res chain seq x y z
N ASP A 1 22.77 7.36 -6.78
CA ASP A 1 22.78 6.76 -8.12
C ASP A 1 23.22 5.31 -8.01
N PRO A 2 22.60 4.37 -8.75
CA PRO A 2 23.15 3.03 -8.89
C PRO A 2 24.56 3.13 -9.49
N ASN A 3 25.46 2.24 -9.05
CA ASN A 3 26.82 2.19 -9.58
C ASN A 3 26.76 1.76 -11.05
N PRO A 4 27.21 2.58 -12.02
CA PRO A 4 27.18 2.22 -13.44
C PRO A 4 28.07 1.01 -13.79
N ASP A 5 28.99 0.62 -12.91
CA ASP A 5 29.84 -0.57 -13.09
C ASP A 5 29.14 -1.87 -12.65
N LEU A 6 27.98 -1.80 -12.00
CA LEU A 6 27.17 -2.97 -11.70
C LEU A 6 26.48 -3.44 -12.99
N VAL A 7 26.90 -4.60 -13.50
CA VAL A 7 26.21 -5.26 -14.60
C VAL A 7 24.88 -5.80 -14.07
N ASP A 8 23.77 -5.32 -14.64
CA ASP A 8 22.44 -5.82 -14.31
C ASP A 8 22.37 -7.33 -14.58
N ASN A 9 21.80 -8.08 -13.63
CA ASN A 9 21.55 -9.48 -13.85
C ASN A 9 20.42 -9.66 -14.88
N THR A 10 20.78 -10.11 -16.09
CA THR A 10 19.82 -10.36 -17.17
C THR A 10 19.31 -11.79 -17.21
N ASP A 11 19.78 -12.67 -16.32
CA ASP A 11 19.37 -14.06 -16.30
C ASP A 11 17.95 -14.21 -15.77
N ARG A 12 17.20 -15.16 -16.34
CA ARG A 12 15.86 -15.47 -15.86
C ARG A 12 15.93 -16.02 -14.44
N GLN A 13 15.28 -15.33 -13.53
CA GLN A 13 15.11 -15.79 -12.15
C GLN A 13 13.70 -16.32 -11.93
N ASN A 14 13.60 -17.48 -11.29
CA ASN A 14 12.33 -17.97 -10.77
C ASN A 14 12.13 -17.37 -9.38
N ILE A 15 11.15 -16.48 -9.24
CA ILE A 15 10.80 -15.85 -7.97
C ILE A 15 9.55 -16.55 -7.44
N PRO A 16 9.64 -17.37 -6.37
CA PRO A 16 8.46 -17.98 -5.77
C PRO A 16 7.55 -16.90 -5.20
N TRP A 17 6.26 -16.99 -5.49
CA TRP A 17 5.26 -16.06 -4.93
C TRP A 17 4.92 -16.46 -3.49
N PRO A 18 5.19 -15.61 -2.48
CA PRO A 18 4.91 -15.95 -1.09
C PRO A 18 3.42 -15.75 -0.79
N PHE A 19 2.59 -16.74 -1.11
CA PHE A 19 1.16 -16.70 -0.76
C PHE A 19 0.93 -16.55 0.74
N PHE A 20 1.77 -17.21 1.54
CA PHE A 20 1.80 -17.09 2.99
C PHE A 20 3.24 -17.03 3.47
N ARG A 21 3.49 -16.18 4.46
CA ARG A 21 4.78 -16.14 5.17
C ARG A 21 4.57 -15.91 6.66
N VAL A 22 5.54 -16.30 7.46
CA VAL A 22 5.47 -16.29 8.93
C VAL A 22 5.04 -14.93 9.48
N THR A 23 5.49 -13.82 8.89
CA THR A 23 5.13 -12.48 9.36
C THR A 23 3.64 -12.18 9.22
N GLU A 24 2.96 -12.71 8.20
CA GLU A 24 1.50 -12.59 8.08
C GLU A 24 0.79 -13.33 9.22
N ALA A 25 1.25 -14.54 9.56
CA ALA A 25 0.70 -15.28 10.71
C ALA A 25 0.87 -14.49 12.02
N VAL A 26 2.01 -13.81 12.21
CA VAL A 26 2.23 -12.92 13.35
C VAL A 26 1.28 -11.71 13.29
N PHE A 27 1.06 -11.09 12.13
CA PHE A 27 0.09 -10.00 12.01
C PHE A 27 -1.35 -10.43 12.30
N ASN A 28 -1.73 -11.65 11.93
CA ASN A 28 -3.05 -12.20 12.25
C ASN A 28 -3.19 -12.35 13.78
N TYR A 29 -2.14 -12.82 14.44
CA TYR A 29 -2.10 -12.90 15.91
C TYR A 29 -2.16 -11.52 16.57
N VAL A 30 -1.36 -10.55 16.10
CA VAL A 30 -1.40 -9.17 16.60
C VAL A 30 -2.79 -8.57 16.48
N GLU A 31 -3.44 -8.73 15.32
CA GLU A 31 -4.79 -8.20 15.11
C GLU A 31 -5.81 -8.84 16.05
N ALA A 32 -5.80 -10.17 16.16
CA ALA A 32 -6.68 -10.89 17.08
C ALA A 32 -6.48 -10.42 18.52
N SER A 33 -5.23 -10.24 18.97
CA SER A 33 -4.92 -9.70 20.29
C SER A 33 -5.44 -8.28 20.49
N ILE A 34 -5.35 -7.39 19.49
CA ILE A 34 -5.92 -6.04 19.56
C ILE A 34 -7.44 -6.10 19.74
N GLU A 35 -8.14 -6.92 18.94
CA GLU A 35 -9.61 -7.03 19.03
C GLU A 35 -10.07 -7.70 20.33
N LEU A 36 -9.21 -8.50 20.99
CA LEU A 36 -9.44 -9.06 22.32
C LEU A 36 -9.04 -8.12 23.47
N GLY A 37 -8.53 -6.91 23.18
CA GLY A 37 -8.06 -5.95 24.19
C GLY A 37 -6.73 -6.34 24.86
N GLN A 38 -5.97 -7.25 24.25
CA GLN A 38 -4.66 -7.73 24.73
C GLN A 38 -3.52 -6.87 24.19
N ASP A 39 -3.59 -5.56 24.43
CA ASP A 39 -2.68 -4.57 23.83
C ASP A 39 -1.20 -4.83 24.12
N ALA A 40 -0.87 -5.30 25.33
CA ALA A 40 0.51 -5.61 25.70
C ALA A 40 1.10 -6.74 24.84
N GLU A 41 0.30 -7.77 24.56
CA GLU A 41 0.68 -8.90 23.72
C GLU A 41 0.79 -8.48 22.25
N ALA A 42 -0.21 -7.76 21.75
CA ALA A 42 -0.18 -7.21 20.41
C ALA A 42 1.04 -6.31 20.16
N LEU A 43 1.34 -5.41 21.10
CA LEU A 43 2.48 -4.49 21.01
C LEU A 43 3.81 -5.24 21.06
N LEU A 44 3.93 -6.29 21.88
CA LEU A 44 5.11 -7.15 21.93
C LEU A 44 5.43 -7.74 20.55
N TRP A 45 4.45 -8.36 19.90
CA TRP A 45 4.66 -9.01 18.60
C TRP A 45 4.83 -8.02 17.46
N LEU A 46 4.10 -6.91 17.47
CA LEU A 46 4.28 -5.84 16.50
C LEU A 46 5.70 -5.26 16.55
N ASN A 47 6.24 -5.04 17.75
CA ASN A 47 7.61 -4.56 17.92
C ASN A 47 8.66 -5.57 17.48
N ARG A 48 8.42 -6.88 17.58
CA ARG A 48 9.33 -7.91 17.02
C ARG A 48 9.48 -7.77 15.50
N ILE A 49 8.39 -7.48 14.80
CA ILE A 49 8.41 -7.22 13.35
C ILE A 49 9.25 -5.96 13.07
N ARG A 50 9.02 -4.89 13.82
CA ARG A 50 9.74 -3.61 13.68
C ARG A 50 11.25 -3.76 13.91
N PHE A 51 11.66 -4.51 14.92
CA PHE A 51 13.09 -4.71 15.19
C PHE A 51 13.80 -5.46 14.09
N ARG A 52 13.14 -6.43 13.44
CA ARG A 52 13.70 -7.14 12.27
C ARG A 52 14.05 -6.18 11.13
N SER A 53 13.29 -5.10 10.95
CA SER A 53 13.55 -4.06 9.94
C SER A 53 14.34 -2.85 10.46
N GLY A 54 14.93 -2.93 11.66
CA GLY A 54 15.70 -1.84 12.26
C GLY A 54 14.88 -0.65 12.74
N MET A 55 13.56 -0.79 12.89
CA MET A 55 12.66 0.27 13.34
C MET A 55 12.56 0.32 14.87
N PRO A 56 12.41 1.52 15.48
CA PRO A 56 12.31 1.66 16.93
C PRO A 56 11.00 1.08 17.48
N ALA A 57 10.97 0.75 18.77
CA ALA A 57 9.77 0.25 19.42
C ALA A 57 8.64 1.29 19.46
N LEU A 58 7.41 0.84 19.23
CA LEU A 58 6.20 1.60 19.52
C LEU A 58 5.85 1.52 21.01
N LYS A 59 5.20 2.58 21.51
CA LYS A 59 4.70 2.72 22.88
C LYS A 59 3.26 3.27 22.86
N VAL A 60 2.37 2.58 22.16
CA VAL A 60 0.97 3.00 21.95
C VAL A 60 0.01 1.88 22.34
N THR A 61 -1.24 2.25 22.67
CA THR A 61 -2.33 1.34 23.06
C THR A 61 -3.65 1.76 22.41
N GLY A 62 -4.68 0.95 22.55
CA GLY A 62 -6.03 1.19 22.08
C GLY A 62 -6.10 1.52 20.58
N ALA A 63 -6.84 2.57 20.24
CA ALA A 63 -7.01 3.00 18.86
C ALA A 63 -5.68 3.33 18.16
N ALA A 64 -4.70 3.90 18.87
CA ALA A 64 -3.40 4.21 18.32
C ALA A 64 -2.59 2.94 17.98
N LEU A 65 -2.74 1.88 18.78
CA LEU A 65 -2.14 0.58 18.48
C LEU A 65 -2.78 -0.06 17.24
N LYS A 66 -4.11 0.00 17.11
CA LYS A 66 -4.82 -0.50 15.92
C LYS A 66 -4.38 0.20 14.64
N GLU A 67 -4.24 1.53 14.66
CA GLU A 67 -3.77 2.29 13.50
C GLU A 67 -2.28 2.03 13.21
N ALA A 68 -1.43 1.91 14.24
CA ALA A 68 -0.04 1.53 14.04
C ALA A 68 0.10 0.12 13.44
N TYR A 69 -0.68 -0.85 13.91
CA TYR A 69 -0.74 -2.20 13.33
C TYR A 69 -1.14 -2.15 11.84
N ARG A 70 -2.21 -1.42 11.49
CA ARG A 70 -2.67 -1.28 10.09
C ARG A 70 -1.61 -0.63 9.20
N HIS A 71 -0.87 0.34 9.74
CA HIS A 71 0.24 0.98 9.04
C HIS A 71 1.39 0.00 8.79
N GLU A 72 1.80 -0.76 9.81
CA GLU A 72 2.90 -1.72 9.66
C GLU A 72 2.55 -2.88 8.74
N LYS A 73 1.35 -3.45 8.83
CA LYS A 73 0.91 -4.49 7.89
C LYS A 73 0.90 -3.97 6.45
N ARG A 74 0.52 -2.69 6.24
CA ARG A 74 0.53 -2.07 4.91
C ARG A 74 1.94 -1.94 4.33
N ILE A 75 2.92 -1.56 5.14
CA ILE A 75 4.31 -1.41 4.70
C ILE A 75 4.94 -2.77 4.47
N GLU A 76 4.83 -3.64 5.47
CA GLU A 76 5.49 -4.94 5.49
C GLU A 76 5.00 -5.85 4.38
N MET A 77 3.68 -5.87 4.09
CA MET A 77 3.07 -6.72 3.07
C MET A 77 2.83 -5.97 1.74
N ALA A 78 3.57 -4.88 1.49
CA ALA A 78 3.43 -4.14 0.24
C ALA A 78 3.75 -5.04 -0.96
N TYR A 79 2.89 -4.99 -1.97
CA TYR A 79 2.96 -5.82 -3.19
C TYR A 79 2.76 -7.33 -3.00
N GLU A 80 2.21 -7.78 -1.87
CA GLU A 80 1.87 -9.19 -1.61
C GLU A 80 0.34 -9.44 -1.64
N GLU A 81 -0.41 -8.74 -2.50
CA GLU A 81 -1.88 -8.88 -2.70
C GLU A 81 -2.79 -8.65 -1.46
N GLN A 82 -2.25 -8.25 -0.31
CA GLN A 82 -3.01 -8.09 0.93
C GLN A 82 -3.92 -6.84 0.96
N ARG A 83 -3.43 -5.70 0.43
CA ARG A 83 -4.04 -4.38 0.68
C ARG A 83 -5.49 -4.27 0.19
N TYR A 84 -5.81 -4.98 -0.91
CA TYR A 84 -7.16 -5.03 -1.47
C TYR A 84 -8.16 -5.63 -0.47
N HIS A 85 -7.77 -6.68 0.23
CA HIS A 85 -8.62 -7.39 1.20
C HIS A 85 -8.64 -6.68 2.55
N ASP A 86 -7.48 -6.20 3.01
CA ASP A 86 -7.34 -5.47 4.27
C ASP A 86 -8.23 -4.22 4.33
N ALA A 87 -8.17 -3.37 3.30
CA ALA A 87 -8.99 -2.17 3.28
C ALA A 87 -10.50 -2.48 3.27
N ARG A 88 -10.90 -3.60 2.66
CA ARG A 88 -12.30 -4.04 2.60
C ARG A 88 -12.79 -4.57 3.94
N ARG A 89 -12.08 -5.54 4.54
CA ARG A 89 -12.49 -6.14 5.83
C ARG A 89 -12.44 -5.15 6.99
N TRP A 90 -11.58 -4.13 6.91
CA TRP A 90 -11.53 -3.05 7.87
C TRP A 90 -12.54 -1.93 7.63
N MET A 91 -13.32 -2.01 6.54
CA MET A 91 -14.28 -0.98 6.14
C MET A 91 -13.64 0.41 5.94
N ILE A 92 -12.38 0.47 5.47
CA ILE A 92 -11.64 1.72 5.20
C ILE A 92 -11.38 1.95 3.70
N ALA A 93 -12.10 1.25 2.84
CA ALA A 93 -11.84 1.25 1.40
C ALA A 93 -12.14 2.62 0.78
N LYS A 94 -13.14 3.36 1.27
CA LYS A 94 -13.44 4.71 0.79
C LYS A 94 -12.29 5.69 1.07
N GLU A 95 -11.75 5.64 2.28
CA GLU A 95 -10.69 6.52 2.77
C GLU A 95 -9.34 6.18 2.15
N THR A 96 -9.18 4.97 1.61
CA THR A 96 -7.87 4.45 1.18
C THR A 96 -7.81 4.05 -0.28
N LEU A 97 -8.71 3.20 -0.77
CA LEU A 97 -8.77 2.78 -2.17
C LEU A 97 -9.54 3.79 -3.03
N GLY A 98 -10.50 4.49 -2.44
CA GLY A 98 -11.31 5.51 -3.11
C GLY A 98 -10.70 6.91 -3.13
N ARG A 99 -9.64 7.17 -2.36
CA ARG A 99 -9.00 8.50 -2.32
C ARG A 99 -8.25 8.80 -3.64
N PRO A 100 -8.14 10.07 -4.03
CA PRO A 100 -7.29 10.47 -5.15
C PRO A 100 -5.84 10.00 -4.97
N LEU A 101 -5.16 9.73 -6.08
CA LEU A 101 -3.73 9.48 -6.04
C LEU A 101 -2.97 10.77 -5.76
N THR A 102 -1.83 10.62 -5.10
CA THR A 102 -0.89 11.72 -4.88
C THR A 102 0.44 11.32 -5.49
N TYR A 103 0.97 12.16 -6.37
CA TYR A 103 2.34 12.05 -6.86
C TYR A 103 3.17 13.22 -6.35
N ILE A 104 4.48 13.13 -6.55
CA ILE A 104 5.38 14.25 -6.33
C ILE A 104 5.79 14.76 -7.71
N THR A 105 5.42 16.01 -8.02
CA THR A 105 6.00 16.72 -9.14
C THR A 105 7.36 17.24 -8.72
N VAL A 106 8.40 16.82 -9.44
CA VAL A 106 9.78 17.28 -9.25
C VAL A 106 10.14 18.21 -10.39
N LEU A 107 10.36 19.49 -10.08
CA LEU A 107 10.80 20.50 -11.05
C LEU A 107 12.22 20.94 -10.71
N GLY A 108 13.16 20.78 -11.64
CA GLY A 108 14.50 21.35 -11.55
C GLY A 108 14.61 22.59 -12.44
N LYS A 109 14.59 23.79 -11.86
CA LYS A 109 14.75 25.04 -12.61
C LYS A 109 16.23 25.40 -12.68
N PHE A 110 16.73 25.80 -13.86
CA PHE A 110 18.11 26.27 -13.96
C PHE A 110 18.34 27.50 -13.09
N LYS A 111 19.45 27.49 -12.36
CA LYS A 111 20.02 28.69 -11.75
C LYS A 111 20.49 29.64 -12.86
N ALA A 112 20.57 30.93 -12.54
CA ALA A 112 20.98 31.95 -13.50
C ALA A 112 22.32 31.58 -14.17
N GLY A 113 22.35 31.61 -15.51
CA GLY A 113 23.54 31.29 -16.30
C GLY A 113 23.92 29.81 -16.33
N LYS A 114 23.08 28.91 -15.82
CA LYS A 114 23.28 27.45 -15.92
C LYS A 114 22.43 26.86 -17.04
N SER A 115 22.88 25.72 -17.56
CA SER A 115 22.21 24.96 -18.62
C SER A 115 22.31 23.48 -18.34
N MET A 116 21.50 22.68 -19.05
CA MET A 116 21.55 21.23 -18.96
C MET A 116 22.90 20.71 -19.46
N LYS A 117 23.38 19.65 -18.83
CA LYS A 117 24.40 18.76 -19.37
C LYS A 117 23.76 17.42 -19.64
N GLU A 118 24.02 16.84 -20.80
CA GLU A 118 23.53 15.51 -21.17
C GLU A 118 24.58 14.44 -20.82
N PRO A 119 24.19 13.30 -20.22
CA PRO A 119 22.86 13.00 -19.72
C PRO A 119 22.52 13.80 -18.45
N TYR A 120 21.24 14.07 -18.21
CA TYR A 120 20.77 14.68 -16.96
C TYR A 120 21.34 13.94 -15.73
N ARG A 121 21.82 14.72 -14.75
CA ARG A 121 22.20 14.24 -13.42
C ARG A 121 21.65 15.19 -12.37
N TYR A 122 21.28 14.65 -11.22
CA TYR A 122 20.90 15.47 -10.06
C TYR A 122 22.07 16.35 -9.64
N ASP A 123 21.91 17.67 -9.74
CA ASP A 123 22.96 18.63 -9.43
C ASP A 123 22.39 19.93 -8.81
N PRO A 124 22.39 20.06 -7.48
CA PRO A 124 21.93 21.26 -6.78
C PRO A 124 22.75 22.52 -7.09
N THR A 125 23.89 22.41 -7.76
CA THR A 125 24.69 23.58 -8.19
C THR A 125 24.22 24.15 -9.53
N VAL A 126 23.48 23.36 -10.31
CA VAL A 126 22.91 23.73 -11.61
C VAL A 126 21.42 24.05 -11.50
N TYR A 127 20.70 23.32 -10.65
CA TYR A 127 19.24 23.40 -10.53
C TYR A 127 18.78 23.84 -9.13
N ASP A 128 17.68 24.58 -9.08
CA ASP A 128 16.81 24.69 -7.90
C ASP A 128 15.67 23.68 -8.04
N TYR A 129 15.68 22.66 -7.17
CA TYR A 129 14.67 21.60 -7.18
C TYR A 129 13.49 21.96 -6.27
N THR A 130 12.28 21.81 -6.80
CA THR A 130 11.04 21.90 -6.04
C THR A 130 10.31 20.57 -6.09
N TYR A 131 9.87 20.09 -4.93
CA TYR A 131 9.10 18.85 -4.77
C TYR A 131 7.71 19.23 -4.26
N THR A 132 6.71 19.06 -5.11
CA THR A 132 5.33 19.44 -4.79
C THR A 132 4.45 18.20 -4.81
N PRO A 133 3.84 17.82 -3.66
CA PRO A 133 2.76 16.83 -3.67
C PRO A 133 1.58 17.37 -4.47
N VAL A 134 1.10 16.60 -5.43
CA VAL A 134 -0.05 16.95 -6.26
C VAL A 134 -1.07 15.83 -6.20
N GLU A 135 -2.34 16.20 -5.99
CA GLU A 135 -3.45 15.29 -6.23
C GLU A 135 -3.62 15.11 -7.74
N GLU A 136 -3.64 13.87 -8.18
CA GLU A 136 -3.68 13.52 -9.59
C GLU A 136 -4.96 12.73 -9.88
N LYS A 137 -5.74 13.25 -10.84
CA LYS A 137 -7.04 12.69 -11.22
C LYS A 137 -7.13 12.36 -12.71
N ALA A 138 -6.16 12.77 -13.53
CA ALA A 138 -6.15 12.49 -14.96
C ALA A 138 -5.74 11.04 -15.25
N HIS A 139 -4.82 10.45 -14.47
CA HIS A 139 -4.45 9.04 -14.62
C HIS A 139 -5.47 8.10 -13.95
N GLU A 140 -5.85 8.38 -12.71
CA GLU A 140 -6.82 7.59 -11.97
C GLU A 140 -7.77 8.48 -11.17
N ASN A 141 -8.98 8.69 -11.69
CA ASN A 141 -10.04 9.37 -10.95
C ASN A 141 -10.80 8.37 -10.07
N ARG A 142 -10.17 7.97 -8.96
CA ARG A 142 -10.72 6.95 -8.07
C ARG A 142 -11.99 7.44 -7.39
N THR A 143 -12.98 6.55 -7.31
CA THR A 143 -14.20 6.74 -6.52
C THR A 143 -14.56 5.41 -5.89
N TRP A 144 -14.96 5.45 -4.63
CA TRP A 144 -15.48 4.28 -3.93
C TRP A 144 -16.98 4.42 -3.71
N ILE A 145 -17.70 3.35 -4.03
CA ILE A 145 -19.11 3.17 -3.72
C ILE A 145 -19.28 1.82 -3.02
N ASP A 146 -20.12 1.76 -1.99
CA ASP A 146 -20.09 0.64 -1.03
C ASP A 146 -20.43 -0.73 -1.66
N LYS A 147 -21.11 -0.78 -2.80
CA LYS A 147 -21.27 -2.03 -3.55
C LYS A 147 -19.93 -2.71 -3.88
N MET A 148 -18.84 -1.95 -4.00
CA MET A 148 -17.49 -2.45 -4.31
C MET A 148 -16.82 -3.25 -3.17
N TYR A 149 -17.43 -3.30 -1.98
CA TYR A 149 -17.01 -4.26 -0.94
C TYR A 149 -17.20 -5.70 -1.42
N PHE A 150 -18.20 -5.96 -2.27
CA PHE A 150 -18.46 -7.26 -2.88
C PHE A 150 -18.21 -7.22 -4.39
N ARG A 151 -17.67 -8.31 -4.94
CA ARG A 151 -17.55 -8.48 -6.39
C ARG A 151 -18.92 -8.81 -6.97
N PRO A 152 -19.31 -8.25 -8.13
CA PRO A 152 -20.55 -8.69 -8.77
C PRO A 152 -20.42 -10.13 -9.25
N PHE A 153 -21.51 -10.90 -9.17
CA PHE A 153 -21.63 -12.14 -9.92
C PHE A 153 -21.84 -11.82 -11.40
N SER A 154 -21.34 -12.69 -12.28
CA SER A 154 -21.57 -12.56 -13.72
C SER A 154 -23.07 -12.60 -14.03
N ARG A 155 -23.51 -11.76 -14.96
CA ARG A 155 -24.91 -11.70 -15.43
C ARG A 155 -25.40 -13.06 -15.90
N ASP A 156 -24.56 -13.84 -16.56
CA ASP A 156 -24.92 -15.15 -17.07
C ASP A 156 -25.22 -16.15 -15.95
N GLU A 157 -24.48 -16.08 -14.83
CA GLU A 157 -24.74 -16.94 -13.67
C GLU A 157 -26.06 -16.57 -13.00
N ILE A 158 -26.37 -15.28 -12.89
CA ILE A 158 -27.65 -14.78 -12.36
C ILE A 158 -28.82 -15.25 -13.23
N ASN A 159 -28.68 -15.19 -14.56
CA ASN A 159 -29.73 -15.62 -15.49
C ASN A 159 -29.91 -17.15 -15.51
N ARG A 160 -28.83 -17.92 -15.32
CA ARG A 160 -28.87 -19.38 -15.29
C ARG A 160 -29.53 -19.95 -14.03
N ASN A 161 -29.40 -19.27 -12.89
CA ASN A 161 -29.95 -19.73 -11.63
C ASN A 161 -30.87 -18.67 -11.00
N ALA A 162 -32.19 -18.86 -11.12
CA ALA A 162 -33.20 -17.96 -10.55
C ALA A 162 -33.15 -17.84 -9.01
N GLN A 163 -32.49 -18.78 -8.32
CA GLN A 163 -32.28 -18.72 -6.87
C GLN A 163 -31.01 -17.94 -6.49
N LEU A 164 -30.10 -17.65 -7.43
CA LEU A 164 -28.90 -16.89 -7.18
C LEU A 164 -29.23 -15.39 -7.10
N VAL A 165 -29.04 -14.81 -5.92
CA VAL A 165 -29.26 -13.38 -5.68
C VAL A 165 -27.94 -12.63 -5.87
N GLN A 166 -27.99 -11.51 -6.59
CA GLN A 166 -26.84 -10.65 -6.82
C GLN A 166 -26.35 -9.99 -5.52
N ASN A 167 -25.06 -9.69 -5.45
CA ASN A 167 -24.49 -8.90 -4.35
C ASN A 167 -25.10 -7.49 -4.26
N PRO A 168 -25.18 -6.90 -3.05
CA PRO A 168 -25.86 -5.63 -2.84
C PRO A 168 -25.37 -4.50 -3.75
N GLY A 169 -26.31 -3.73 -4.30
CA GLY A 169 -26.05 -2.54 -5.12
C GLY A 169 -25.68 -2.80 -6.58
N TYR A 170 -25.61 -4.06 -7.03
CA TYR A 170 -25.46 -4.41 -8.44
C TYR A 170 -26.79 -4.86 -9.04
N ASP A 171 -26.99 -4.52 -10.31
CA ASP A 171 -28.21 -4.86 -11.03
C ASP A 171 -28.25 -6.35 -11.38
N LYS A 172 -29.47 -6.88 -11.55
CA LYS A 172 -29.77 -8.22 -12.06
C LYS A 172 -29.65 -8.34 -13.57
#